data_AF-A9U741-F1
#
_entry.id   AF-A9U741-F1
#
_cell.length_a   1.000
_cell.length_b   1.000
_cell.length_c   1.000
_cell.angle_alpha   90.00
_cell.angle_beta   90.00
_cell.angle_gamma   90.00
#
_symmetry.space_group_name_H-M   'P 1'
#
loop_
_entity.id
_entity.type
_entity.pdbx_description
1 polymer ?
#
loop_
_entity_poly.entity_id
_entity_poly.type
_entity_poly.pdbx_seq_one_letter_code
_entity_poly.pdbx_strand_id
1 'polypeptide(L)'
;MTCPKWHVNDAVAAHYGALMAKPGIVVISGTGSIIFGINEEGQYLRNYDYHHYAASAARFLAYDAVYEAIAGHTDDTDGRLVHDMLSHWNAADLGELALLGRNGFHDDRRERDRVFGAFAPYVTEAAAAGSSLAQAVCDRSIHQIVVGIRLLGRHFQAETLRVACIGSVANSTYFQGKLKRISTDDPGRPVGLMEPHFPPVVGSFLYAMEKLGLPVTDSVLSRLEDTMSVKNRAIVES
;
A
#
# COMPACT_ATOMS: atom_id res chain seq x y z
N MET A 1 15.40 -27.12 -25.80
CA MET A 1 14.22 -26.23 -25.71
C MET A 1 14.62 -24.98 -24.96
N THR A 2 14.52 -23.80 -25.56
CA THR A 2 14.80 -22.51 -24.91
C THR A 2 13.51 -21.95 -24.35
N CYS A 3 13.34 -21.99 -23.03
CA CYS A 3 12.22 -21.34 -22.35
C CYS A 3 12.59 -19.85 -22.15
N PRO A 4 11.86 -18.90 -22.76
CA PRO A 4 12.14 -17.49 -22.58
C PRO A 4 11.94 -17.08 -21.13
N LYS A 5 12.78 -16.17 -20.64
CA LYS A 5 12.75 -15.65 -19.27
C LYS A 5 12.61 -14.14 -19.31
N TRP A 6 11.66 -13.61 -18.56
CA TRP A 6 11.48 -12.17 -18.38
C TRP A 6 11.63 -11.81 -16.91
N HIS A 7 12.37 -10.73 -16.65
CA HIS A 7 12.39 -10.09 -15.35
C HIS A 7 11.34 -8.98 -15.34
N VAL A 8 10.40 -9.06 -14.40
CA VAL A 8 9.29 -8.11 -14.27
C VAL A 8 9.40 -7.40 -12.93
N ASN A 9 9.12 -6.09 -12.93
CA ASN A 9 9.06 -5.31 -11.71
C ASN A 9 7.82 -5.73 -10.89
N ASP A 10 7.94 -5.72 -9.57
CA ASP A 10 6.87 -6.09 -8.64
C ASP A 10 5.59 -5.26 -8.85
N ALA A 11 5.71 -3.96 -9.16
CA ALA A 11 4.58 -3.10 -9.46
C ALA A 11 3.84 -3.49 -10.75
N VAL A 12 4.57 -3.98 -11.76
CA VAL A 12 3.96 -4.49 -13.00
C VAL A 12 3.22 -5.79 -12.71
N ALA A 13 3.86 -6.74 -12.02
CA ALA A 13 3.21 -7.99 -11.63
C ALA A 13 1.97 -7.72 -10.75
N ALA A 14 2.06 -6.78 -9.83
CA ALA A 14 0.97 -6.35 -8.97
C ALA A 14 -0.20 -5.75 -9.77
N HIS A 15 0.07 -4.91 -10.77
CA HIS A 15 -0.95 -4.39 -11.68
C HIS A 15 -1.62 -5.49 -12.52
N TYR A 16 -0.82 -6.36 -13.13
CA TYR A 16 -1.37 -7.46 -13.93
C TYR A 16 -2.24 -8.38 -13.09
N GLY A 17 -1.86 -8.66 -11.84
CA GLY A 17 -2.66 -9.47 -10.93
C GLY A 17 -3.95 -8.75 -10.52
N ALA A 18 -3.83 -7.52 -10.01
CA ALA A 18 -4.97 -6.81 -9.44
C ALA A 18 -6.00 -6.37 -10.48
N LEU A 19 -5.55 -5.93 -11.65
CA LEU A 19 -6.38 -5.33 -12.70
C LEU A 19 -6.46 -6.19 -13.97
N MET A 20 -5.88 -7.40 -13.97
CA MET A 20 -5.88 -8.31 -15.13
C MET A 20 -5.32 -7.67 -16.40
N ALA A 21 -4.27 -6.85 -16.25
CA ALA A 21 -3.65 -6.05 -17.33
C ALA A 21 -4.58 -5.02 -17.99
N LYS A 22 -5.80 -4.80 -17.47
CA LYS A 22 -6.69 -3.75 -17.96
C LYS A 22 -6.19 -2.38 -17.50
N PRO A 23 -6.44 -1.31 -18.28
CA PRO A 23 -6.04 0.04 -17.88
C PRO A 23 -6.51 0.41 -16.48
N GLY A 24 -5.58 0.94 -15.68
CA GLY A 24 -5.85 1.44 -14.34
C GLY A 24 -4.56 1.65 -13.54
N ILE A 25 -4.72 2.00 -12.27
CA ILE A 25 -3.65 2.32 -11.34
C ILE A 25 -3.66 1.32 -10.17
N VAL A 26 -2.49 0.89 -9.72
CA VAL A 26 -2.30 0.21 -8.45
C VAL A 26 -1.57 1.11 -7.46
N VAL A 27 -2.10 1.16 -6.25
CA VAL A 27 -1.47 1.76 -5.07
C VAL A 27 -0.84 0.63 -4.28
N ILE A 28 0.48 0.58 -4.24
CA ILE A 28 1.21 -0.40 -3.43
C ILE A 28 1.68 0.34 -2.18
N SER A 29 1.25 -0.12 -1.01
CA SER A 29 1.63 0.45 0.29
C SER A 29 1.72 -0.62 1.36
N GLY A 30 2.95 -0.97 1.71
CA GLY A 30 3.34 -1.96 2.73
C GLY A 30 4.74 -1.63 3.22
N THR A 31 5.70 -2.56 3.14
CA THR A 31 7.11 -2.27 3.47
C THR A 31 7.71 -1.14 2.60
N GLY A 32 7.30 -1.08 1.34
CA GLY A 32 7.56 0.03 0.42
C GLY A 32 6.25 0.67 -0.04
N SER A 33 6.36 1.76 -0.79
CA SER A 33 5.22 2.42 -1.42
C SER A 33 5.53 2.72 -2.88
N ILE A 34 4.55 2.60 -3.78
CA ILE A 34 4.64 3.06 -5.17
C ILE A 34 3.22 3.23 -5.73
N ILE A 35 3.02 4.24 -6.56
CA ILE A 35 1.81 4.37 -7.37
C ILE A 35 2.21 4.07 -8.81
N PHE A 36 1.61 3.05 -9.38
CA PHE A 36 1.93 2.56 -10.72
C PHE A 36 0.66 2.41 -11.55
N GLY A 37 0.72 2.74 -12.84
CA GLY A 37 -0.42 2.57 -13.73
C GLY A 37 -0.02 2.11 -15.12
N ILE A 38 -0.97 1.48 -15.80
CA ILE A 38 -0.91 1.20 -17.23
C ILE A 38 -2.14 1.86 -17.84
N ASN A 39 -1.96 2.77 -18.79
CA ASN A 39 -3.07 3.46 -19.45
C ASN A 39 -3.60 2.68 -20.66
N GLU A 40 -4.60 3.24 -21.35
CA GLU A 40 -5.24 2.64 -22.52
C GLU A 40 -4.28 2.45 -23.71
N GLU A 41 -3.18 3.20 -23.75
CA GLU A 41 -2.12 3.09 -24.77
C GLU A 41 -1.05 2.05 -24.40
N GLY A 42 -1.18 1.39 -23.24
CA GLY A 42 -0.18 0.43 -22.73
C GLY A 42 1.06 1.09 -22.13
N GLN A 43 1.05 2.40 -21.89
CA GLN A 43 2.18 3.13 -21.31
C GLN A 43 2.27 2.86 -19.80
N TYR A 44 3.48 2.61 -19.33
CA TYR A 44 3.78 2.38 -17.92
C TYR A 44 4.06 3.72 -17.25
N LEU A 45 3.33 4.02 -16.19
CA LEU A 45 3.35 5.30 -15.50
C LEU A 45 3.69 5.08 -14.03
N ARG A 46 4.67 5.82 -13.49
CA ARG A 46 5.03 5.75 -12.06
C ARG A 46 5.05 7.13 -11.45
N ASN A 47 4.60 7.25 -10.20
CA ASN A 47 4.75 8.51 -9.46
C ASN A 47 6.23 8.93 -9.33
N TYR A 48 7.15 7.96 -9.32
CA TYR A 48 8.59 8.22 -9.30
C TYR A 48 9.12 8.95 -10.52
N ASP A 49 8.46 8.85 -11.69
CA ASP A 49 8.84 9.61 -12.88
C ASP A 49 8.61 11.13 -12.66
N TYR A 50 7.87 11.51 -11.61
CA TYR A 50 7.67 12.89 -11.15
C TYR A 50 8.55 13.26 -9.94
N HIS A 51 9.47 12.40 -9.52
CA HIS A 51 10.15 12.49 -8.22
C HIS A 51 9.18 12.58 -7.03
N HIS A 52 7.94 12.11 -7.20
CA HIS A 52 6.94 12.08 -6.16
C HIS A 52 7.09 10.77 -5.37
N TYR A 53 7.57 10.87 -4.14
CA TYR A 53 7.59 9.74 -3.21
C TYR A 53 6.38 9.84 -2.27
N ALA A 54 5.33 9.07 -2.55
CA ALA A 54 4.21 8.94 -1.62
C ALA A 54 4.71 8.23 -0.36
N ALA A 55 4.94 8.97 0.72
CA ALA A 55 5.48 8.48 1.98
C ALA A 55 4.46 7.64 2.77
N SER A 56 3.92 6.60 2.15
CA SER A 56 2.87 5.73 2.69
C SER A 56 3.38 4.34 3.07
N ALA A 57 4.69 4.09 2.95
CA ALA A 57 5.28 2.84 3.41
C ALA A 57 5.20 2.74 4.95
N ALA A 58 5.01 1.53 5.46
CA ALA A 58 4.77 1.19 6.86
C ALA A 58 5.71 1.92 7.83
N ARG A 59 7.03 1.86 7.57
CA ARG A 59 8.01 2.50 8.45
C ARG A 59 7.83 4.02 8.55
N PHE A 60 7.38 4.70 7.50
CA PHE A 60 7.17 6.15 7.54
C PHE A 60 5.98 6.53 8.42
N LEU A 61 4.88 5.77 8.35
CA LEU A 61 3.75 5.97 9.28
C LEU A 61 4.22 5.83 10.73
N ALA A 62 5.02 4.80 11.02
CA ALA A 62 5.55 4.59 12.36
C ALA A 62 6.53 5.69 12.79
N TYR A 63 7.45 6.11 11.91
CA TYR A 63 8.38 7.22 12.22
C TYR A 63 7.62 8.49 12.53
N ASP A 64 6.69 8.88 11.65
CA ASP A 64 5.87 10.07 11.83
C ASP A 64 5.08 9.98 13.15
N ALA A 65 4.43 8.86 13.45
CA ALA A 65 3.68 8.70 14.69
C ALA A 65 4.55 8.82 15.94
N VAL A 66 5.72 8.17 15.95
CA VAL A 66 6.67 8.26 17.07
C VAL A 66 7.20 9.69 17.21
N TYR A 67 7.54 10.37 16.11
CA TYR A 67 8.05 11.73 16.13
C TYR A 67 7.04 12.74 16.66
N GLU A 68 5.78 12.65 16.21
CA GLU A 68 4.70 13.49 16.71
C GLU A 68 4.48 13.26 18.21
N ALA A 69 4.51 11.98 18.64
CA ALA A 69 4.31 11.63 20.05
C ALA A 69 5.41 12.18 20.96
N ILE A 70 6.69 11.96 20.61
CA ILE A 70 7.82 12.45 21.42
C ILE A 70 8.02 13.97 21.31
N ALA A 71 7.47 14.62 20.28
CA ALA A 71 7.40 16.08 20.17
C ALA A 71 6.29 16.69 21.04
N GLY A 72 5.44 15.87 21.67
CA GLY A 72 4.35 16.31 22.53
C GLY A 72 3.05 16.62 21.79
N HIS A 73 2.90 16.18 20.54
CA HIS A 73 1.67 16.35 19.75
C HIS A 73 0.70 15.18 20.00
N THR A 74 0.40 14.92 21.26
CA THR A 74 -0.57 13.91 21.70
C THR A 74 -1.74 14.56 22.44
N ASP A 75 -2.92 13.97 22.36
CA ASP A 75 -4.07 14.31 23.20
C ASP A 75 -4.68 13.07 23.89
N ASP A 76 -5.79 13.28 24.59
CA ASP A 76 -6.48 12.23 25.38
C ASP A 76 -6.97 11.05 24.52
N THR A 77 -7.08 11.21 23.20
CA THR A 77 -7.49 10.14 22.26
C THR A 77 -6.36 9.18 21.92
N ASP A 78 -5.10 9.54 22.20
CA ASP A 78 -3.92 8.80 21.78
C ASP A 78 -3.44 7.76 22.81
N GLY A 79 -4.10 7.65 23.97
CA GLY A 79 -3.62 6.84 25.10
C GLY A 79 -3.28 5.38 24.75
N ARG A 80 -4.12 4.71 23.94
CA ARG A 80 -3.83 3.34 23.46
C ARG A 80 -2.60 3.29 22.56
N LEU A 81 -2.48 4.22 21.61
CA LEU A 81 -1.34 4.28 20.70
C LEU A 81 -0.03 4.52 21.45
N VAL A 82 -0.05 5.45 22.41
CA VAL A 82 1.12 5.74 23.27
C VAL A 82 1.50 4.51 24.08
N HIS A 83 0.54 3.82 24.70
CA HIS A 83 0.81 2.57 25.42
C HIS A 83 1.47 1.51 24.53
N ASP A 84 0.92 1.29 23.34
CA ASP A 84 1.45 0.30 22.39
C ASP A 84 2.86 0.71 21.90
N MET A 85 3.11 2.00 21.72
CA MET A 85 4.42 2.56 21.38
C MET A 85 5.45 2.31 22.50
N LEU A 86 5.11 2.66 23.74
CA LEU A 86 6.00 2.43 24.89
C LEU A 86 6.33 0.95 25.08
N SER A 87 5.33 0.08 24.91
CA SER A 87 5.52 -1.37 24.94
C SER A 87 6.42 -1.88 23.82
N HIS A 88 6.24 -1.38 22.58
CA HIS A 88 7.00 -1.82 21.40
C HIS A 88 8.49 -1.47 21.50
N TRP A 89 8.82 -0.31 22.07
CA TRP A 89 10.20 0.13 22.29
C TRP A 89 10.75 -0.16 23.69
N ASN A 90 9.96 -0.80 24.56
CA ASN A 90 10.30 -1.08 25.95
C ASN A 90 10.77 0.19 26.70
N ALA A 91 10.02 1.29 26.55
CA ALA A 91 10.24 2.55 27.23
C ALA A 91 9.20 2.75 28.34
N ALA A 92 9.60 3.28 29.49
CA ALA A 92 8.71 3.52 30.62
C ALA A 92 7.74 4.70 30.38
N ASP A 93 8.19 5.71 29.63
CA ASP A 93 7.41 6.88 29.26
C ASP A 93 7.91 7.52 27.95
N LEU A 94 7.20 8.55 27.47
CA LEU A 94 7.56 9.27 26.24
C LEU A 94 8.91 9.99 26.36
N GLY A 95 9.37 10.33 27.56
CA GLY A 95 10.68 10.92 27.80
C GLY A 95 11.82 9.93 27.56
N GLU A 96 11.66 8.69 28.03
CA GLU A 96 12.60 7.61 27.72
C GLU A 96 12.59 7.27 26.22
N LEU A 97 11.41 7.22 25.60
CA LEU A 97 11.32 7.02 24.15
C LEU A 97 11.98 8.17 23.36
N ALA A 98 11.84 9.41 23.82
CA ALA A 98 12.53 10.56 23.24
C ALA A 98 14.05 10.44 23.37
N LEU A 99 14.55 9.90 24.49
CA LEU A 99 15.97 9.63 24.67
C LEU A 99 16.48 8.55 23.70
N LEU A 100 15.70 7.48 23.50
CA LEU A 100 16.00 6.49 22.45
C LEU A 100 16.08 7.16 21.07
N GLY A 101 15.13 8.03 20.75
CA GLY A 101 15.11 8.77 19.49
C GLY A 101 16.31 9.69 19.31
N ARG A 102 16.72 10.40 20.35
CA ARG A 102 17.94 11.23 20.37
C ARG A 102 19.21 10.40 20.09
N ASN A 103 19.23 9.16 20.55
CA ASN A 103 20.32 8.21 20.31
C ASN A 103 20.17 7.43 18.98
N GLY A 104 19.20 7.80 18.14
CA GLY A 104 18.99 7.23 16.81
C GLY A 104 18.12 5.97 16.76
N PHE A 105 17.48 5.58 17.87
CA PHE A 105 16.70 4.36 18.12
C PHE A 105 17.50 3.05 18.02
N HIS A 106 18.21 2.86 16.91
CA HIS A 106 19.01 1.66 16.64
C HIS A 106 20.14 1.99 15.67
N ASP A 107 21.35 1.49 15.96
CA ASP A 107 22.57 1.76 15.18
C ASP A 107 22.49 1.19 13.76
N ASP A 108 21.99 -0.04 13.62
CA ASP A 108 21.74 -0.64 12.30
C ASP A 108 20.46 -0.07 11.69
N ARG A 109 20.61 0.62 10.56
CA ARG A 109 19.49 1.24 9.82
C ARG A 109 18.44 0.23 9.36
N ARG A 110 18.82 -0.97 8.92
CA ARG A 110 17.87 -1.96 8.40
C ARG A 110 17.03 -2.51 9.54
N GLU A 111 17.65 -2.79 10.67
CA GLU A 111 16.95 -3.24 11.87
C GLU A 111 16.02 -2.14 12.40
N ARG A 112 16.49 -0.89 12.41
CA ARG A 112 15.66 0.27 12.73
C ARG A 112 14.42 0.33 11.83
N ASP A 113 14.60 0.31 10.52
CA ASP A 113 13.50 0.36 9.56
C ASP A 113 12.55 -0.85 9.69
N ARG A 114 13.06 -2.03 10.08
CA ARG A 114 12.26 -3.23 10.37
C ARG A 114 11.40 -3.03 11.62
N VAL A 115 11.98 -2.56 12.72
CA VAL A 115 11.27 -2.30 13.99
C VAL A 115 10.17 -1.25 13.80
N PHE A 116 10.47 -0.15 13.09
CA PHE A 116 9.47 0.85 12.74
C PHE A 116 8.40 0.30 11.81
N GLY A 117 8.78 -0.45 10.76
CA GLY A 117 7.82 -1.09 9.85
C GLY A 117 6.84 -2.02 10.58
N ALA A 118 7.30 -2.74 11.60
CA ALA A 118 6.47 -3.62 12.42
C ALA A 118 5.46 -2.87 13.30
N PHE A 119 5.67 -1.59 13.59
CA PHE A 119 4.75 -0.77 14.38
C PHE A 119 3.61 -0.15 13.56
N ALA A 120 3.71 -0.13 12.23
CA ALA A 120 2.71 0.49 11.36
C ALA A 120 1.26 -0.03 11.54
N PRO A 121 1.01 -1.33 11.78
CA PRO A 121 -0.35 -1.82 12.05
C PRO A 121 -1.01 -1.11 13.24
N TYR A 122 -0.28 -0.92 14.34
CA TYR A 122 -0.76 -0.20 15.53
C TYR A 122 -1.20 1.23 15.20
N VAL A 123 -0.44 1.93 14.34
CA VAL A 123 -0.80 3.27 13.86
C VAL A 123 -2.11 3.22 13.07
N THR A 124 -2.25 2.30 12.11
CA THR A 124 -3.47 2.23 11.29
C THR A 124 -4.70 1.78 12.09
N GLU A 125 -4.53 0.91 13.07
CA GLU A 125 -5.58 0.49 14.00
C GLU A 125 -6.00 1.61 14.94
N ALA A 126 -5.04 2.37 15.48
CA ALA A 126 -5.32 3.53 16.32
C ALA A 126 -6.07 4.61 15.54
N ALA A 127 -5.73 4.85 14.27
CA ALA A 127 -6.45 5.79 13.41
C ALA A 127 -7.92 5.37 13.22
N ALA A 128 -8.16 4.07 12.98
CA ALA A 128 -9.51 3.50 12.90
C ALA A 128 -10.27 3.59 14.23
N ALA A 129 -9.57 3.50 15.36
CA ALA A 129 -10.13 3.64 16.70
C ALA A 129 -10.34 5.09 17.16
N GLY A 130 -9.89 6.09 16.40
CA GLY A 130 -10.15 7.50 16.67
C GLY A 130 -8.99 8.30 17.28
N SER A 131 -7.77 7.76 17.35
CA SER A 131 -6.59 8.52 17.80
C SER A 131 -6.29 9.67 16.83
N SER A 132 -6.29 10.90 17.34
CA SER A 132 -6.10 12.11 16.54
C SER A 132 -4.71 12.15 15.89
N LEU A 133 -3.66 11.76 16.63
CA LEU A 133 -2.30 11.66 16.12
C LEU A 133 -2.21 10.64 14.98
N ALA A 134 -2.75 9.43 15.20
CA ALA A 134 -2.70 8.38 14.18
C ALA A 134 -3.49 8.78 12.92
N GLN A 135 -4.64 9.42 13.09
CA GLN A 135 -5.44 9.94 11.99
C GLN A 135 -4.68 11.00 11.21
N ALA A 136 -4.01 11.95 11.87
CA ALA A 136 -3.22 12.97 11.21
C ALA A 136 -2.08 12.37 10.36
N VAL A 137 -1.34 11.41 10.90
CA VAL A 137 -0.27 10.69 10.18
C VAL A 137 -0.82 9.93 8.97
N CYS A 138 -1.91 9.19 9.17
CA CYS A 138 -2.54 8.41 8.11
C CYS A 138 -3.13 9.31 7.01
N ASP A 139 -3.80 10.41 7.38
CA ASP A 139 -4.40 11.35 6.44
C ASP A 139 -3.34 12.05 5.58
N ARG A 140 -2.17 12.40 6.13
CA ARG A 140 -1.04 12.90 5.31
C ARG A 140 -0.58 11.88 4.28
N SER A 141 -0.47 10.62 4.67
CA SER A 141 -0.09 9.53 3.77
C SER A 141 -1.12 9.29 2.67
N ILE A 142 -2.41 9.27 3.04
CA ILE A 142 -3.54 9.12 2.10
C ILE A 142 -3.57 10.29 1.12
N HIS A 143 -3.35 11.52 1.59
CA HIS A 143 -3.28 12.69 0.72
C HIS A 143 -2.18 12.52 -0.35
N GLN A 144 -0.99 12.04 0.03
CA GLN A 144 0.08 11.76 -0.95
C GLN A 144 -0.30 10.65 -1.94
N ILE A 145 -1.00 9.60 -1.50
CA ILE A 145 -1.54 8.57 -2.39
C ILE A 145 -2.49 9.19 -3.42
N VAL A 146 -3.43 10.02 -2.97
CA VAL A 146 -4.42 10.67 -3.84
C VAL A 146 -3.75 11.60 -4.85
N VAL A 147 -2.76 12.39 -4.42
CA VAL A 147 -1.93 13.20 -5.33
C VAL A 147 -1.27 12.32 -6.39
N GLY A 148 -0.67 11.20 -6.00
CA GLY A 148 -0.05 10.25 -6.92
C GLY A 148 -1.05 9.67 -7.93
N ILE A 149 -2.22 9.23 -7.48
CA ILE A 149 -3.30 8.74 -8.36
C ILE A 149 -3.70 9.82 -9.37
N ARG A 150 -3.87 11.07 -8.91
CA ARG A 150 -4.29 12.20 -9.74
C ARG A 150 -3.22 12.59 -10.76
N LEU A 151 -1.94 12.53 -10.39
CA LEU A 151 -0.80 12.76 -11.28
C LEU A 151 -0.81 11.75 -12.44
N LEU A 152 -0.86 10.45 -12.11
CA LEU A 152 -0.89 9.42 -13.16
C LEU A 152 -2.17 9.47 -13.97
N GLY A 153 -3.30 9.75 -13.31
CA GLY A 153 -4.62 9.87 -13.92
C GLY A 153 -4.72 10.92 -15.03
N ARG A 154 -3.79 11.87 -15.14
CA ARG A 154 -3.73 12.82 -16.27
C ARG A 154 -3.43 12.15 -17.61
N HIS A 155 -2.86 10.95 -17.59
CA HIS A 155 -2.44 10.18 -18.77
C HIS A 155 -3.41 9.06 -19.14
N PHE A 156 -4.60 9.05 -18.54
CA PHE A 156 -5.65 8.08 -18.83
C PHE A 156 -6.80 8.73 -19.59
N GLN A 157 -7.44 7.99 -20.48
CA GLN A 157 -8.54 8.49 -21.30
C GLN A 157 -9.93 8.25 -20.68
N ALA A 158 -10.10 7.20 -19.86
CA ALA A 158 -11.41 6.84 -19.28
C ALA A 158 -12.08 8.01 -18.51
N GLU A 159 -13.38 7.98 -18.26
CA GLU A 159 -13.96 8.98 -17.35
C GLU A 159 -13.68 8.63 -15.88
N THR A 160 -13.77 7.35 -15.53
CA THR A 160 -13.48 6.85 -14.18
C THR A 160 -12.13 6.14 -14.12
N LEU A 161 -11.27 6.55 -13.19
CA LEU A 161 -9.98 5.90 -12.92
C LEU A 161 -10.18 4.64 -12.08
N ARG A 162 -9.85 3.48 -12.65
CA ARG A 162 -9.80 2.22 -11.90
C ARG A 162 -8.56 2.20 -11.01
N VAL A 163 -8.74 2.03 -9.71
CA VAL A 163 -7.63 2.01 -8.75
C VAL A 163 -7.75 0.76 -7.86
N ALA A 164 -6.69 -0.04 -7.74
CA ALA A 164 -6.63 -1.15 -6.80
C ALA A 164 -5.53 -0.93 -5.75
N CYS A 165 -5.79 -1.34 -4.51
CA CYS A 165 -4.85 -1.20 -3.39
C CYS A 165 -4.18 -2.54 -3.07
N ILE A 166 -2.87 -2.50 -2.83
CA ILE A 166 -2.05 -3.68 -2.55
C ILE A 166 -1.12 -3.36 -1.38
N GLY A 167 -0.96 -4.32 -0.47
CA GLY A 167 -0.11 -4.17 0.71
C GLY A 167 -0.89 -3.81 1.98
N SER A 168 -0.29 -4.10 3.13
CA SER A 168 -0.94 -4.04 4.44
C SER A 168 -1.42 -2.65 4.83
N VAL A 169 -0.67 -1.59 4.50
CA VAL A 169 -1.04 -0.22 4.87
C VAL A 169 -2.22 0.26 4.04
N ALA A 170 -2.15 0.09 2.70
CA ALA A 170 -3.23 0.52 1.81
C ALA A 170 -4.53 -0.24 2.07
N ASN A 171 -4.44 -1.51 2.48
CA ASN A 171 -5.60 -2.34 2.81
C ASN A 171 -6.04 -2.27 4.29
N SER A 172 -5.44 -1.40 5.10
CA SER A 172 -5.92 -1.17 6.46
C SER A 172 -7.31 -0.53 6.47
N THR A 173 -8.10 -0.82 7.51
CA THR A 173 -9.50 -0.35 7.62
C THR A 173 -9.62 1.17 7.48
N TYR A 174 -8.70 1.92 8.11
CA TYR A 174 -8.70 3.38 8.03
C TYR A 174 -8.44 3.89 6.61
N PHE A 175 -7.42 3.35 5.93
CA PHE A 175 -7.07 3.73 4.56
C PHE A 175 -8.20 3.40 3.58
N GLN A 176 -8.77 2.19 3.65
CA GLN A 176 -9.87 1.79 2.78
C GLN A 176 -11.12 2.66 2.99
N GLY A 177 -11.46 2.95 4.25
CA GLY A 177 -12.58 3.84 4.58
C GLY A 177 -12.39 5.25 4.03
N LYS A 178 -11.21 5.85 4.22
CA LYS A 178 -10.87 7.19 3.74
C LYS A 178 -10.78 7.25 2.21
N LEU A 179 -10.10 6.31 1.58
CA LEU A 179 -10.00 6.26 0.11
C LEU A 179 -11.37 6.09 -0.54
N LYS A 180 -12.25 5.24 0.02
CA LYS A 180 -13.62 5.07 -0.49
C LYS A 180 -14.41 6.37 -0.42
N ARG A 181 -14.27 7.12 0.68
CA ARG A 181 -14.92 8.43 0.83
C ARG A 181 -14.38 9.48 -0.14
N ILE A 182 -13.06 9.55 -0.32
CA ILE A 182 -12.44 10.44 -1.30
C ILE A 182 -12.92 10.08 -2.71
N SER A 183 -13.06 8.78 -3.00
CA SER A 183 -13.56 8.27 -4.27
C SER A 183 -14.98 8.75 -4.60
N THR A 184 -15.83 9.00 -3.59
CA THR A 184 -17.21 9.45 -3.77
C THR A 184 -17.38 10.96 -3.72
N ASP A 185 -16.55 11.66 -2.92
CA ASP A 185 -16.79 13.05 -2.54
C ASP A 185 -15.88 14.05 -3.30
N ASP A 186 -14.82 13.58 -3.98
CA ASP A 186 -13.84 14.45 -4.66
C ASP A 186 -14.39 15.03 -5.99
N PRO A 187 -14.41 16.36 -6.20
CA PRO A 187 -14.84 16.99 -7.46
C PRO A 187 -13.91 16.72 -8.66
N GLY A 188 -12.76 16.06 -8.43
CA GLY A 188 -11.88 15.59 -9.49
C GLY A 188 -12.48 14.45 -10.33
N ARG A 189 -11.65 13.89 -11.23
CA ARG A 189 -12.02 12.72 -12.04
C ARG A 189 -12.49 11.57 -11.14
N PRO A 190 -13.65 10.93 -11.36
CA PRO A 190 -14.11 9.85 -10.49
C PRO A 190 -13.07 8.73 -10.35
N VAL A 191 -12.92 8.21 -9.14
CA VAL A 191 -12.12 7.02 -8.87
C VAL A 191 -13.07 5.85 -8.62
N GLY A 192 -12.77 4.70 -9.21
CA GLY A 192 -13.43 3.43 -8.93
C GLY A 192 -12.44 2.53 -8.21
N LEU A 193 -12.62 2.36 -6.90
CA LEU A 193 -11.82 1.41 -6.13
C LEU A 193 -12.21 -0.01 -6.52
N MET A 194 -11.22 -0.78 -6.96
CA MET A 194 -11.35 -2.15 -7.41
C MET A 194 -10.73 -3.08 -6.36
N GLU A 195 -11.43 -4.18 -6.08
CA GLU A 195 -10.81 -5.30 -5.37
C GLU A 195 -9.75 -5.94 -6.27
N PRO A 196 -8.52 -6.17 -5.77
CA PRO A 196 -7.50 -6.90 -6.51
C PRO A 196 -8.00 -8.29 -6.91
N HIS A 197 -8.06 -8.57 -8.21
CA HIS A 197 -8.60 -9.84 -8.69
C HIS A 197 -7.67 -11.02 -8.38
N PHE A 198 -6.37 -10.84 -8.62
CA PHE A 198 -5.36 -11.86 -8.36
C PHE A 198 -4.13 -11.29 -7.64
N PRO A 199 -3.36 -12.14 -6.93
CA PRO A 199 -2.10 -11.75 -6.33
C PRO A 199 -1.02 -11.51 -7.40
N PRO A 200 0.06 -10.78 -7.06
CA PRO A 200 1.15 -10.46 -7.99
C PRO A 200 1.78 -11.67 -8.69
N VAL A 201 1.84 -12.83 -8.03
CA VAL A 201 2.39 -14.06 -8.62
C VAL A 201 1.59 -14.52 -9.85
N VAL A 202 0.27 -14.38 -9.82
CA VAL A 202 -0.58 -14.64 -11.00
C VAL A 202 -0.40 -13.54 -12.03
N GLY A 203 -0.21 -12.30 -11.60
CA GLY A 203 0.13 -11.20 -12.50
C GLY A 203 1.40 -11.44 -13.32
N SER A 204 2.44 -12.03 -12.73
CA SER A 204 3.64 -12.46 -13.47
C SER A 204 3.33 -13.50 -14.56
N PHE A 205 2.39 -14.42 -14.29
CA PHE A 205 1.93 -15.38 -15.28
C PHE A 205 1.16 -14.70 -16.42
N LEU A 206 0.23 -13.79 -16.09
CA LEU A 206 -0.52 -13.00 -17.09
C LEU A 206 0.41 -12.15 -17.95
N TYR A 207 1.44 -11.56 -17.35
CA TYR A 207 2.48 -10.83 -18.08
C TYR A 207 3.23 -11.73 -19.06
N ALA A 208 3.61 -12.95 -18.65
CA ALA A 208 4.27 -13.89 -19.55
C ALA A 208 3.37 -14.33 -20.71
N MET A 209 2.06 -14.53 -20.48
CA MET A 209 1.10 -14.83 -21.55
C MET A 209 1.05 -13.72 -22.59
N GLU A 210 0.96 -12.47 -22.14
CA GLU A 210 0.96 -11.31 -23.04
C GLU A 210 2.26 -11.23 -23.87
N LYS A 211 3.43 -11.44 -23.24
CA LYS A 211 4.72 -11.44 -23.95
C LYS A 211 4.85 -12.56 -24.98
N LEU A 212 4.13 -13.66 -24.80
CA LEU A 212 4.05 -14.75 -25.75
C LEU A 212 2.97 -14.54 -26.83
N GLY A 213 2.20 -13.45 -26.76
CA GLY A 213 1.05 -13.22 -27.64
C GLY A 213 -0.08 -14.23 -27.41
N LEU A 214 -0.13 -14.86 -26.23
CA LEU A 214 -1.16 -15.82 -25.87
C LEU A 214 -2.39 -15.10 -25.30
N PRO A 215 -3.61 -15.41 -25.77
CA PRO A 215 -4.82 -14.78 -25.27
C PRO A 215 -5.11 -15.21 -23.83
N VAL A 216 -5.44 -14.24 -22.98
CA VAL A 216 -5.99 -14.50 -21.63
C VAL A 216 -7.51 -14.66 -21.78
N THR A 217 -7.96 -15.91 -21.96
CA THR A 217 -9.38 -16.24 -22.12
C THR A 217 -10.07 -16.43 -20.77
N ASP A 218 -11.41 -16.34 -20.73
CA ASP A 218 -12.19 -16.60 -19.52
C ASP A 218 -11.92 -18.00 -18.94
N SER A 219 -11.66 -18.99 -19.79
CA SER A 219 -11.28 -20.33 -19.36
C SER A 219 -9.92 -20.39 -18.65
N VAL A 220 -8.97 -19.51 -19.00
CA VAL A 220 -7.70 -19.38 -18.30
C VAL A 220 -7.92 -18.72 -16.94
N LEU A 221 -8.72 -17.65 -16.90
CA LEU A 221 -9.06 -16.94 -15.66
C LEU A 221 -9.76 -17.86 -14.65
N SER A 222 -10.78 -18.60 -15.09
CA SER A 222 -11.51 -19.57 -14.25
C SER A 222 -10.59 -20.65 -13.67
N ARG A 223 -9.64 -21.18 -14.45
CA ARG A 223 -8.66 -22.16 -13.92
C ARG A 223 -7.73 -21.58 -12.88
N LEU A 224 -7.34 -20.31 -13.04
CA LEU A 224 -6.51 -19.62 -12.04
C LEU A 224 -7.29 -19.43 -10.74
N GLU A 225 -8.56 -19.04 -10.81
CA GLU A 225 -9.47 -18.90 -9.67
C GLU A 225 -9.66 -20.23 -8.92
N ASP A 226 -9.91 -21.32 -9.66
CA ASP A 226 -10.06 -22.66 -9.09
C ASP A 226 -8.78 -23.10 -8.36
N THR A 227 -7.62 -22.93 -9.00
CA THR A 227 -6.33 -23.30 -8.43
C THR A 227 -6.03 -22.54 -7.14
N MET A 228 -6.39 -21.26 -7.10
CA MET A 228 -6.25 -20.43 -5.91
C MET A 228 -7.21 -20.82 -4.78
N SER A 229 -8.45 -21.15 -5.13
CA SER A 229 -9.47 -21.59 -4.17
C SER A 229 -9.11 -22.91 -3.49
N VAL A 230 -8.50 -23.85 -4.25
CA VAL A 230 -7.99 -25.12 -3.71
C VAL A 230 -6.80 -24.89 -2.76
N LYS A 231 -5.89 -23.97 -3.10
CA LYS A 231 -4.75 -23.61 -2.23
C LYS A 231 -5.19 -22.97 -0.92
N ASN A 232 -6.21 -22.11 -0.94
CA ASN A 232 -6.72 -21.48 0.28
C ASN A 232 -7.39 -22.49 1.21
N ARG A 233 -8.06 -23.53 0.69
CA ARG A 233 -8.61 -24.62 1.54
C ARG A 233 -7.50 -25.46 2.18
N ALA A 234 -6.45 -25.80 1.44
CA ALA A 234 -5.34 -26.60 1.94
C ALA A 234 -4.50 -25.92 3.04
N ILE A 235 -4.50 -24.57 3.11
CA ILE A 235 -3.79 -23.79 4.14
C ILE A 235 -4.64 -23.61 5.42
N VAL A 236 -5.97 -23.66 5.30
CA VAL A 236 -6.87 -23.56 6.46
C VAL A 236 -7.02 -24.91 7.18
N GLU A 237 -6.73 -26.01 6.49
CA GLU A 237 -6.75 -27.39 7.02
C GLU A 237 -5.38 -27.88 7.53
N SER A 238 -4.36 -27.02 7.57
CA SER A 238 -2.99 -27.32 8.03
C SER A 238 -2.58 -26.45 9.22
#